data_AF-A0A7W1JJL2-F1
#
_entry.id   AF-A0A7W1JJL2-F1
#
_cell.length_a   1.000
_cell.length_b   1.000
_cell.length_c   1.000
_cell.angle_alpha   90.00
_cell.angle_beta   90.00
_cell.angle_gamma   90.00
#
_symmetry.space_group_name_H-M   'P 1'
#
loop_
_entity.id
_entity.type
_entity.pdbx_description
1 polymer ?
#
loop_
_entity_poly.entity_id
_entity_poly.type
_entity_poly.pdbx_seq_one_letter_code
_entity_poly.pdbx_strand_id
1 'polypeptide(L)'
;MADFSATGRRRDWLPAVIAVVMLVAVLAVGGAWAVKTVMSAGPESQAADETVRMPVGGEGAPTGDGEPVGNTKGDGGDKSGSGKDDKSDDPAETLVLTSADASCTSAPGVDAAGEAVTYEPAAAIDADAESAWRCDGNGSGVRLDLALGQRATVSQVGLIPGYAKTDPVDGTDRYAENRRISEVTWKFDDGESVTQRFDTDPDNRSLQWTSVPDAETRAVEITIEASAEAARNTVAISTVQVQGTR
;
A
#
# COMPACT_ATOMS: atom_id res chain seq x y z
N MET A 1 -51.38 -62.82 18.65
CA MET A 1 -51.56 -61.78 19.69
C MET A 1 -50.18 -61.35 20.11
N ALA A 2 -49.70 -60.11 20.04
CA ALA A 2 -50.08 -58.87 19.37
C ALA A 2 -48.78 -58.01 19.36
N ASP A 3 -48.74 -57.02 18.47
CA ASP A 3 -47.63 -56.12 18.14
C ASP A 3 -46.79 -55.52 19.28
N PHE A 4 -45.48 -55.38 19.02
CA PHE A 4 -44.62 -54.37 19.64
C PHE A 4 -44.27 -53.30 18.59
N SER A 5 -44.93 -52.16 18.66
CA SER A 5 -44.51 -50.91 18.02
C SER A 5 -44.68 -49.78 19.04
N ALA A 6 -43.57 -49.15 19.43
CA ALA A 6 -43.58 -47.81 20.00
C ALA A 6 -42.23 -47.13 19.74
N THR A 7 -42.26 -46.24 18.74
CA THR A 7 -41.24 -45.28 18.36
C THR A 7 -41.22 -44.12 19.36
N GLY A 8 -40.11 -43.92 20.06
CA GLY A 8 -39.86 -42.76 20.93
C GLY A 8 -39.20 -41.61 20.16
N ARG A 9 -39.98 -40.57 19.91
CA ARG A 9 -39.72 -39.40 19.07
C ARG A 9 -38.70 -38.43 19.69
N ARG A 10 -37.80 -37.93 18.82
CA ARG A 10 -36.77 -36.92 19.12
C ARG A 10 -37.40 -35.52 19.27
N ARG A 11 -36.68 -34.66 19.99
CA ARG A 11 -37.11 -33.44 20.66
C ARG A 11 -37.02 -32.22 19.74
N ASP A 12 -38.13 -31.88 19.08
CA ASP A 12 -38.32 -30.65 18.30
C ASP A 12 -38.88 -29.53 19.20
N TRP A 13 -38.01 -28.71 19.80
CA TRP A 13 -38.43 -27.59 20.65
C TRP A 13 -37.64 -26.28 20.43
N LEU A 14 -36.98 -26.14 19.28
CA LEU A 14 -36.11 -24.99 18.99
C LEU A 14 -36.57 -23.97 17.93
N PRO A 15 -37.69 -24.12 17.17
CA PRO A 15 -38.09 -23.06 16.23
C PRO A 15 -38.96 -21.95 16.87
N ALA A 16 -39.49 -22.12 18.09
CA ALA A 16 -40.44 -21.16 18.67
C ALA A 16 -39.80 -19.94 19.38
N VAL A 17 -38.51 -20.01 19.74
CA VAL A 17 -37.83 -18.90 20.48
C VAL A 17 -37.30 -17.81 19.54
N ILE A 18 -37.01 -18.14 18.27
CA ILE A 18 -36.45 -17.21 17.27
C ILE A 18 -37.49 -16.17 16.79
N ALA A 19 -38.79 -16.51 16.81
CA ALA A 19 -39.83 -15.63 16.30
C ALA A 19 -40.19 -14.44 17.25
N VAL A 20 -39.91 -14.54 18.55
CA VAL A 20 -40.29 -13.50 19.52
C VAL A 20 -39.23 -12.39 19.64
N VAL A 21 -37.95 -12.69 19.38
CA VAL A 21 -36.87 -11.69 19.45
C VAL A 21 -36.89 -10.73 18.25
N MET A 22 -37.32 -11.19 17.07
CA MET A 22 -37.41 -10.36 15.86
C MET A 22 -38.54 -9.31 15.90
N LEU A 23 -39.57 -9.48 16.73
CA LEU A 23 -40.69 -8.53 16.80
C LEU A 23 -40.41 -7.30 17.69
N VAL A 24 -39.41 -7.36 18.58
CA VAL A 24 -39.06 -6.25 19.50
C VAL A 24 -38.03 -5.29 18.88
N ALA A 25 -37.20 -5.73 17.94
CA ALA A 25 -36.17 -4.89 17.32
C ALA A 25 -36.71 -3.92 16.24
N VAL A 26 -37.86 -4.20 15.62
CA VAL A 26 -38.41 -3.36 14.53
C VAL A 26 -39.17 -2.12 15.05
N LEU A 27 -39.52 -2.05 16.34
CA LEU A 27 -40.23 -0.90 16.92
C LEU A 27 -39.32 0.11 17.66
N ALA A 28 -38.01 -0.09 17.69
CA ALA A 28 -37.07 0.77 18.43
C ALA A 28 -36.19 1.72 17.58
N VAL A 29 -36.27 1.67 16.24
CA VAL A 29 -35.50 2.59 15.35
C VAL A 29 -36.40 3.55 14.54
N GLY A 30 -37.71 3.35 14.56
CA GLY A 30 -38.68 4.23 13.91
C GLY A 30 -39.10 5.41 14.80
N GLY A 31 -38.23 6.38 15.04
CA GLY A 31 -38.66 7.61 15.71
C GLY A 31 -37.56 8.53 16.21
N ALA A 32 -36.89 9.28 15.33
CA ALA A 32 -36.28 10.56 15.69
C ALA A 32 -35.92 11.41 14.45
N TRP A 33 -36.78 12.38 14.17
CA TRP A 33 -36.48 13.71 13.63
C TRP A 33 -36.10 13.92 12.16
N ALA A 34 -37.14 14.26 11.40
CA ALA A 34 -37.08 15.28 10.36
C ALA A 34 -37.15 16.69 10.98
N VAL A 35 -36.22 17.59 10.63
CA VAL A 35 -36.51 19.03 10.46
C VAL A 35 -35.78 19.51 9.22
N LYS A 36 -36.57 20.15 8.36
CA LYS A 36 -36.29 20.68 7.04
C LYS A 36 -36.31 22.20 7.14
N THR A 37 -35.32 22.90 6.59
CA THR A 37 -35.40 24.31 6.13
C THR A 37 -34.05 24.68 5.47
N VAL A 38 -33.93 25.45 4.40
CA VAL A 38 -34.86 25.98 3.40
C VAL A 38 -34.00 26.53 2.25
N MET A 39 -34.49 26.39 1.02
CA MET A 39 -34.35 27.22 -0.19
C MET A 39 -33.16 28.20 -0.33
N SER A 40 -32.51 28.17 -1.50
CA SER A 40 -32.53 29.31 -2.45
C SER A 40 -32.03 28.88 -3.83
N ALA A 41 -32.76 29.31 -4.85
CA ALA A 41 -32.56 29.00 -6.26
C ALA A 41 -31.92 30.20 -6.99
N GLY A 42 -31.01 29.88 -7.92
CA GLY A 42 -30.65 30.64 -9.14
C GLY A 42 -29.76 31.89 -8.98
N PRO A 43 -29.27 32.47 -10.10
CA PRO A 43 -29.20 31.96 -11.47
C PRO A 43 -27.79 31.98 -12.10
N GLU A 44 -27.69 31.21 -13.18
CA GLU A 44 -26.92 31.36 -14.42
C GLU A 44 -26.18 32.71 -14.63
N SER A 45 -24.92 32.65 -15.03
CA SER A 45 -24.20 33.76 -15.66
C SER A 45 -23.20 33.22 -16.69
N GLN A 46 -23.56 33.40 -17.96
CA GLN A 46 -22.68 33.35 -19.12
C GLN A 46 -21.97 34.70 -19.28
N ALA A 47 -20.65 34.66 -19.49
CA ALA A 47 -19.80 35.66 -20.14
C ALA A 47 -18.37 35.08 -20.15
N ALA A 48 -17.52 35.20 -21.17
CA ALA A 48 -17.62 35.95 -22.41
C ALA A 48 -16.76 35.26 -23.49
N ASP A 49 -17.24 35.47 -24.71
CA ASP A 49 -16.51 35.58 -25.97
C ASP A 49 -15.15 36.31 -25.84
N GLU A 50 -14.05 35.69 -26.30
CA GLU A 50 -12.89 36.45 -26.77
C GLU A 50 -12.38 35.87 -28.09
N THR A 51 -12.33 36.74 -29.08
CA THR A 51 -12.01 36.48 -30.47
C THR A 51 -10.54 36.83 -30.78
N VAL A 52 -9.85 35.89 -31.43
CA VAL A 52 -8.86 36.06 -32.53
C VAL A 52 -7.56 36.84 -32.26
N ARG A 53 -6.39 36.18 -32.47
CA ARG A 53 -5.34 36.45 -33.51
C ARG A 53 -3.99 35.75 -33.21
N MET A 54 -3.51 34.96 -34.17
CA MET A 54 -2.10 34.51 -34.34
C MET A 54 -1.27 35.57 -35.11
N PRO A 55 -0.02 35.34 -35.62
CA PRO A 55 1.18 34.58 -35.16
C PRO A 55 2.49 35.42 -35.24
N VAL A 56 3.59 34.98 -34.60
CA VAL A 56 5.02 35.27 -34.95
C VAL A 56 5.85 34.12 -34.33
N GLY A 57 6.77 33.39 -34.94
CA GLY A 57 7.67 33.63 -36.07
C GLY A 57 9.14 33.54 -35.57
N GLY A 58 9.97 32.69 -36.18
CA GLY A 58 11.44 32.62 -36.02
C GLY A 58 11.92 31.31 -35.39
N GLU A 59 12.33 30.28 -36.16
CA GLU A 59 13.57 30.12 -36.96
C GLU A 59 14.86 30.09 -36.13
N GLY A 60 15.61 28.98 -36.24
CA GLY A 60 16.99 28.92 -35.76
C GLY A 60 17.54 27.51 -35.49
N ALA A 61 17.68 26.68 -36.53
CA ALA A 61 18.67 25.59 -36.54
C ALA A 61 20.07 26.19 -36.81
N PRO A 62 21.15 25.54 -36.34
CA PRO A 62 22.12 25.10 -37.33
C PRO A 62 22.71 23.71 -37.07
N THR A 63 22.86 23.00 -38.20
CA THR A 63 23.78 21.88 -38.44
C THR A 63 25.24 22.32 -38.35
N GLY A 64 26.12 21.38 -38.01
CA GLY A 64 27.57 21.57 -38.05
C GLY A 64 28.32 20.26 -37.87
N ASP A 65 28.54 19.56 -38.99
CA ASP A 65 29.46 18.43 -39.14
C ASP A 65 30.93 18.87 -38.95
N GLY A 66 31.75 17.99 -38.38
CA GLY A 66 33.20 18.16 -38.36
C GLY A 66 33.95 17.08 -37.58
N GLU A 67 34.30 15.98 -38.25
CA GLU A 67 35.44 15.13 -37.85
C GLU A 67 36.76 15.92 -37.94
N PRO A 68 37.76 15.54 -37.11
CA PRO A 68 38.98 15.09 -37.75
C PRO A 68 39.64 13.86 -37.08
N VAL A 69 40.31 13.10 -37.95
CA VAL A 69 41.24 12.00 -37.68
C VAL A 69 42.46 12.41 -36.84
N GLY A 70 42.98 11.47 -36.03
CA GLY A 70 44.28 11.60 -35.37
C GLY A 70 44.72 10.36 -34.58
N ASN A 71 45.43 9.43 -35.24
CA ASN A 71 46.16 8.35 -34.58
C ASN A 71 47.35 8.90 -33.77
N THR A 72 47.56 8.45 -32.54
CA THR A 72 48.92 8.35 -31.97
C THR A 72 49.01 7.16 -31.00
N LYS A 73 49.97 6.28 -31.30
CA LYS A 73 50.43 5.14 -30.51
C LYS A 73 51.45 5.65 -29.48
N GLY A 74 51.26 5.33 -28.21
CA GLY A 74 52.22 5.58 -27.13
C GLY A 74 52.18 4.42 -26.15
N ASP A 75 53.32 3.73 -26.05
CA ASP A 75 53.64 2.59 -25.20
C ASP A 75 54.24 3.07 -23.86
N GLY A 76 54.06 2.30 -22.79
CA GLY A 76 54.92 2.39 -21.59
C GLY A 76 54.26 2.67 -20.23
N GLY A 77 53.82 1.60 -19.55
CA GLY A 77 54.37 1.21 -18.24
C GLY A 77 54.16 2.05 -16.96
N ASP A 78 53.33 1.46 -16.08
CA ASP A 78 53.64 1.11 -14.68
C ASP A 78 53.23 2.00 -13.48
N LYS A 79 52.40 1.34 -12.63
CA LYS A 79 52.30 1.33 -11.16
C LYS A 79 51.44 2.36 -10.40
N SER A 80 50.42 1.77 -9.76
CA SER A 80 50.13 1.86 -8.33
C SER A 80 49.34 3.07 -7.81
N GLY A 81 48.01 2.91 -7.82
CA GLY A 81 47.08 3.58 -6.92
C GLY A 81 45.97 2.60 -6.57
N SER A 82 46.10 1.96 -5.41
CA SER A 82 45.17 0.99 -4.85
C SER A 82 43.85 1.67 -4.49
N GLY A 83 42.76 1.09 -4.94
CA GLY A 83 41.39 1.51 -4.69
C GLY A 83 40.47 0.66 -5.55
N LYS A 84 40.57 -0.66 -5.41
CA LYS A 84 39.50 -1.53 -5.87
C LYS A 84 38.35 -1.25 -4.94
N ASP A 85 37.30 -0.66 -5.48
CA ASP A 85 35.97 -0.77 -4.90
C ASP A 85 35.67 -2.28 -4.83
N ASP A 86 35.96 -2.89 -3.68
CA ASP A 86 35.49 -4.23 -3.36
C ASP A 86 33.97 -4.11 -3.18
N LYS A 87 33.24 -4.03 -4.31
CA LYS A 87 31.83 -4.41 -4.33
C LYS A 87 31.84 -5.90 -4.00
N SER A 88 31.31 -6.25 -2.84
CA SER A 88 31.04 -7.66 -2.54
C SER A 88 30.09 -8.17 -3.62
N ASP A 89 30.52 -9.12 -4.44
CA ASP A 89 29.72 -9.78 -5.48
C ASP A 89 28.70 -10.78 -4.89
N ASP A 90 28.42 -10.70 -3.58
CA ASP A 90 27.44 -11.56 -2.96
C ASP A 90 26.05 -11.22 -3.50
N PRO A 91 25.28 -12.21 -3.98
CA PRO A 91 23.95 -11.96 -4.49
C PRO A 91 23.07 -11.43 -3.35
N ALA A 92 22.34 -10.34 -3.62
CA ALA A 92 21.37 -9.81 -2.67
C ALA A 92 20.33 -10.89 -2.31
N GLU A 93 20.11 -11.10 -1.01
CA GLU A 93 19.12 -12.01 -0.46
C GLU A 93 17.99 -11.23 0.22
N THR A 94 16.80 -11.86 0.33
CA THR A 94 15.72 -11.31 1.15
C THR A 94 16.12 -11.34 2.62
N LEU A 95 16.22 -10.16 3.23
CA LEU A 95 16.51 -10.00 4.64
C LEU A 95 15.25 -10.24 5.48
N VAL A 96 15.43 -10.84 6.64
CA VAL A 96 14.32 -11.15 7.56
C VAL A 96 14.02 -9.92 8.40
N LEU A 97 12.79 -9.43 8.33
CA LEU A 97 12.25 -8.44 9.25
C LEU A 97 11.75 -9.15 10.51
N THR A 98 12.17 -8.66 11.67
CA THR A 98 11.97 -9.30 12.98
C THR A 98 10.88 -8.63 13.81
N SER A 99 10.61 -7.35 13.55
CA SER A 99 9.50 -6.62 14.15
C SER A 99 9.11 -5.44 13.26
N ALA A 100 7.88 -4.97 13.47
CA ALA A 100 7.34 -3.77 12.88
C ALA A 100 6.57 -2.99 13.95
N ASP A 101 6.72 -1.67 13.95
CA ASP A 101 5.96 -0.72 14.75
C ASP A 101 5.38 0.34 13.81
N ALA A 102 4.30 1.02 14.22
CA ALA A 102 3.71 2.08 13.41
C ALA A 102 3.15 3.22 14.27
N SER A 103 3.19 4.43 13.72
CA SER A 103 2.60 5.61 14.38
C SER A 103 1.06 5.61 14.35
N CYS A 104 0.46 4.68 13.61
CA CYS A 104 -0.98 4.54 13.44
C CYS A 104 -1.34 3.06 13.25
N THR A 105 -2.50 2.65 13.74
CA THR A 105 -3.11 1.34 13.46
C THR A 105 -4.62 1.50 13.55
N SER A 106 -5.35 0.99 12.56
CA SER A 106 -6.81 1.00 12.54
C SER A 106 -7.37 0.09 13.63
N ALA A 107 -8.56 0.40 14.13
CA ALA A 107 -9.29 -0.55 14.97
C ALA A 107 -9.56 -1.87 14.21
N PRO A 108 -9.64 -3.02 14.93
CA PRO A 108 -10.04 -4.29 14.34
C PRO A 108 -11.40 -4.21 13.62
N GLY A 109 -11.57 -5.06 12.61
CA GLY A 109 -12.79 -5.13 11.80
C GLY A 109 -13.37 -6.53 11.72
N VAL A 110 -14.34 -6.68 10.81
CA VAL A 110 -14.87 -7.97 10.39
C VAL A 110 -14.81 -8.06 8.87
N ASP A 111 -14.49 -9.24 8.36
CA ASP A 111 -14.51 -9.49 6.92
C ASP A 111 -15.88 -9.94 6.41
N ALA A 112 -15.96 -10.30 5.13
CA ALA A 112 -17.21 -10.72 4.50
C ALA A 112 -17.77 -12.05 5.05
N ALA A 113 -16.92 -12.89 5.65
CA ALA A 113 -17.33 -14.11 6.35
C ALA A 113 -17.83 -13.84 7.78
N GLY A 114 -17.68 -12.59 8.26
CA GLY A 114 -17.93 -12.22 9.65
C GLY A 114 -16.78 -12.60 10.58
N GLU A 115 -15.62 -12.94 10.04
CA GLU A 115 -14.42 -13.26 10.82
C GLU A 115 -13.74 -11.99 11.29
N ALA A 116 -13.21 -12.01 12.50
CA ALA A 116 -12.49 -10.87 13.06
C ALA A 116 -11.14 -10.69 12.35
N VAL A 117 -10.82 -9.45 11.99
CA VAL A 117 -9.56 -9.08 11.33
C VAL A 117 -8.87 -7.99 12.15
N THR A 118 -7.56 -8.10 12.29
CA THR A 118 -6.71 -7.08 12.91
C THR A 118 -5.75 -6.49 11.87
N TYR A 119 -5.19 -5.32 12.18
CA TYR A 119 -4.39 -4.53 11.24
C TYR A 119 -3.04 -4.10 11.83
N GLU A 120 -2.50 -4.93 12.73
CA GLU A 120 -1.26 -4.64 13.45
C GLU A 120 -0.06 -4.50 12.50
N PRO A 121 0.98 -3.74 12.86
CA PRO A 121 2.15 -3.53 11.98
C PRO A 121 2.83 -4.83 11.54
N ALA A 122 2.79 -5.87 12.37
CA ALA A 122 3.35 -7.19 12.06
C ALA A 122 2.72 -7.84 10.81
N ALA A 123 1.47 -7.51 10.48
CA ALA A 123 0.80 -7.99 9.27
C ALA A 123 1.46 -7.48 7.98
N ALA A 124 2.26 -6.39 8.02
CA ALA A 124 3.02 -5.96 6.85
C ALA A 124 4.25 -6.84 6.58
N ILE A 125 4.66 -7.71 7.52
CA ILE A 125 5.92 -8.49 7.43
C ILE A 125 5.72 -9.99 7.69
N ASP A 126 4.47 -10.48 7.68
CA ASP A 126 4.11 -11.87 8.00
C ASP A 126 4.17 -12.83 6.78
N ALA A 127 4.54 -12.30 5.61
CA ALA A 127 4.57 -13.00 4.32
C ALA A 127 3.20 -13.47 3.78
N ASP A 128 2.09 -12.96 4.33
CA ASP A 128 0.74 -13.16 3.80
C ASP A 128 0.23 -11.89 3.12
N ALA A 129 0.19 -11.89 1.78
CA ALA A 129 -0.30 -10.75 1.02
C ALA A 129 -1.81 -10.48 1.23
N GLU A 130 -2.59 -11.41 1.78
CA GLU A 130 -4.00 -11.22 2.11
C GLU A 130 -4.22 -10.67 3.53
N SER A 131 -3.14 -10.51 4.31
CA SER A 131 -3.10 -9.71 5.53
C SER A 131 -2.60 -8.29 5.21
N ALA A 132 -2.76 -7.36 6.16
CA ALA A 132 -2.16 -6.02 6.02
C ALA A 132 -2.11 -5.28 7.35
N TRP A 133 -1.06 -4.47 7.51
CA TRP A 133 -1.16 -3.29 8.38
C TRP A 133 -2.12 -2.27 7.74
N ARG A 134 -2.88 -1.53 8.56
CA ARG A 134 -3.81 -0.49 8.09
C ARG A 134 -3.85 0.72 9.01
N CYS A 135 -3.98 1.91 8.43
CA CYS A 135 -4.25 3.15 9.15
C CYS A 135 -5.50 3.87 8.58
N ASP A 136 -6.26 4.51 9.45
CA ASP A 136 -7.37 5.38 9.06
C ASP A 136 -6.85 6.70 8.48
N GLY A 137 -7.53 7.22 7.45
CA GLY A 137 -7.15 8.43 6.72
C GLY A 137 -6.33 8.17 5.48
N ASN A 138 -5.66 9.21 4.99
CA ASN A 138 -4.84 9.18 3.78
C ASN A 138 -3.39 8.73 4.00
N GLY A 139 -3.01 8.46 5.24
CA GLY A 139 -1.68 7.99 5.59
C GLY A 139 -0.56 9.04 5.55
N SER A 140 -0.78 10.26 5.06
CA SER A 140 0.32 11.23 4.91
C SER A 140 0.99 11.54 6.26
N GLY A 141 2.31 11.37 6.33
CA GLY A 141 3.13 11.51 7.54
C GLY A 141 3.07 10.33 8.51
N VAL A 142 2.33 9.26 8.20
CA VAL A 142 2.32 8.02 8.99
C VAL A 142 3.63 7.27 8.77
N ARG A 143 4.18 6.74 9.86
CA ARG A 143 5.46 6.03 9.88
C ARG A 143 5.31 4.57 10.27
N LEU A 144 6.11 3.72 9.64
CA LEU A 144 6.36 2.34 10.05
C LEU A 144 7.86 2.16 10.29
N ASP A 145 8.21 1.59 11.44
CA ASP A 145 9.59 1.28 11.82
C ASP A 145 9.79 -0.24 11.76
N LEU A 146 10.76 -0.70 10.97
CA LEU A 146 10.99 -2.12 10.71
C LEU A 146 12.39 -2.53 11.18
N ALA A 147 12.50 -3.62 11.94
CA ALA A 147 13.79 -4.09 12.47
C ALA A 147 14.31 -5.31 11.69
N LEU A 148 15.58 -5.30 11.26
CA LEU A 148 16.24 -6.43 10.60
C LEU A 148 16.82 -7.46 11.60
N GLY A 149 16.82 -7.15 12.90
CA GLY A 149 17.37 -7.97 13.98
C GLY A 149 18.90 -7.99 14.05
N GLN A 150 19.59 -7.82 12.91
CA GLN A 150 21.04 -7.70 12.80
C GLN A 150 21.39 -6.57 11.82
N ARG A 151 22.64 -6.10 11.85
CA ARG A 151 23.13 -5.15 10.83
C ARG A 151 23.25 -5.88 9.49
N ALA A 152 22.84 -5.22 8.41
CA ALA A 152 22.96 -5.69 7.05
C ALA A 152 23.19 -4.50 6.10
N THR A 153 23.68 -4.78 4.90
CA THR A 153 23.76 -3.80 3.80
C THR A 153 22.54 -3.97 2.92
N VAL A 154 21.64 -2.99 2.93
CA VAL A 154 20.41 -2.99 2.13
C VAL A 154 20.68 -2.39 0.75
N SER A 155 20.20 -3.05 -0.31
CA SER A 155 20.34 -2.59 -1.70
C SER A 155 19.02 -2.52 -2.46
N GLN A 156 17.96 -3.13 -1.92
CA GLN A 156 16.61 -3.02 -2.48
C GLN A 156 15.54 -3.03 -1.38
N VAL A 157 14.47 -2.27 -1.59
CA VAL A 157 13.28 -2.27 -0.74
C VAL A 157 12.04 -2.35 -1.61
N GLY A 158 10.99 -2.97 -1.10
CA GLY A 158 9.73 -3.08 -1.82
C GLY A 158 8.55 -3.33 -0.92
N LEU A 159 7.37 -2.93 -1.38
CA LEU A 159 6.12 -3.18 -0.68
C LEU A 159 4.95 -3.38 -1.64
N ILE A 160 3.87 -3.98 -1.12
CA ILE A 160 2.55 -4.01 -1.77
C ILE A 160 1.75 -2.82 -1.20
N PRO A 161 1.47 -1.78 -2.01
CA PRO A 161 0.98 -0.48 -1.54
C PRO A 161 -0.54 -0.43 -1.32
N GLY A 162 -1.09 -1.45 -0.65
CA GLY A 162 -2.52 -1.52 -0.35
C GLY A 162 -2.87 -2.81 0.39
N TYR A 163 -4.17 -3.04 0.59
CA TYR A 163 -4.67 -4.27 1.22
C TYR A 163 -5.03 -5.29 0.15
N ALA A 164 -4.11 -6.18 -0.23
CA ALA A 164 -4.20 -7.03 -1.42
C ALA A 164 -5.18 -8.22 -1.32
N LYS A 165 -6.06 -8.21 -0.31
CA LYS A 165 -7.10 -9.22 -0.10
C LYS A 165 -8.25 -9.09 -1.09
N THR A 166 -8.70 -10.22 -1.62
CA THR A 166 -10.04 -10.36 -2.20
C THR A 166 -10.84 -11.27 -1.28
N ASP A 167 -11.94 -10.78 -0.70
CA ASP A 167 -12.74 -11.59 0.21
C ASP A 167 -13.35 -12.80 -0.53
N PRO A 168 -13.09 -14.04 -0.10
CA PRO A 168 -13.48 -15.23 -0.86
C PRO A 168 -15.01 -15.49 -0.84
N VAL A 169 -15.73 -14.89 0.11
CA VAL A 169 -17.17 -15.12 0.30
C VAL A 169 -18.01 -14.34 -0.70
N ASP A 170 -17.70 -13.07 -0.94
CA ASP A 170 -18.51 -12.17 -1.76
C ASP A 170 -17.73 -11.50 -2.90
N GLY A 171 -16.42 -11.76 -3.00
CA GLY A 171 -15.55 -11.18 -4.01
C GLY A 171 -15.18 -9.72 -3.75
N THR A 172 -15.43 -9.20 -2.54
CA THR A 172 -15.06 -7.83 -2.20
C THR A 172 -13.56 -7.62 -2.38
N ASP A 173 -13.21 -6.70 -3.26
CA ASP A 173 -11.83 -6.33 -3.53
C ASP A 173 -11.36 -5.26 -2.55
N ARG A 174 -10.58 -5.66 -1.55
CA ARG A 174 -10.05 -4.72 -0.55
C ARG A 174 -8.96 -3.83 -1.12
N TYR A 175 -8.27 -4.27 -2.18
CA TYR A 175 -7.22 -3.47 -2.79
C TYR A 175 -7.81 -2.30 -3.57
N ALA A 176 -8.92 -2.53 -4.27
CA ALA A 176 -9.68 -1.49 -4.94
C ALA A 176 -10.42 -0.55 -3.96
N GLU A 177 -11.00 -1.09 -2.88
CA GLU A 177 -11.77 -0.31 -1.89
C GLU A 177 -10.91 0.64 -1.04
N ASN A 178 -9.71 0.22 -0.62
CA ASN A 178 -8.80 1.02 0.21
C ASN A 178 -7.99 2.00 -0.65
N ARG A 179 -7.47 3.06 0.00
CA ARG A 179 -6.50 3.96 -0.65
C ARG A 179 -5.23 3.16 -0.92
N ARG A 180 -4.69 3.32 -2.13
CA ARG A 180 -3.40 2.75 -2.52
C ARG A 180 -2.32 3.78 -2.29
N ILE A 181 -1.26 3.40 -1.58
CA ILE A 181 -0.14 4.31 -1.31
C ILE A 181 0.55 4.62 -2.63
N SER A 182 0.72 5.89 -2.96
CA SER A 182 1.33 6.32 -4.23
C SER A 182 2.79 6.71 -4.07
N GLU A 183 3.19 7.11 -2.86
CA GLU A 183 4.56 7.54 -2.57
C GLU A 183 4.92 7.30 -1.10
N VAL A 184 6.13 6.79 -0.87
CA VAL A 184 6.77 6.69 0.45
C VAL A 184 8.19 7.19 0.40
N THR A 185 8.71 7.60 1.55
CA THR A 185 10.15 7.79 1.79
C THR A 185 10.65 6.66 2.69
N TRP A 186 11.69 5.97 2.23
CA TRP A 186 12.48 5.02 3.00
C TRP A 186 13.65 5.75 3.65
N LYS A 187 13.96 5.43 4.91
CA LYS A 187 15.11 5.98 5.63
C LYS A 187 15.88 4.89 6.38
N PHE A 188 17.20 5.02 6.38
CA PHE A 188 18.15 4.07 6.94
C PHE A 188 18.97 4.68 8.10
N ASP A 189 19.62 3.85 8.91
CA ASP A 189 20.38 4.28 10.10
C ASP A 189 21.59 5.15 9.79
N ASP A 190 22.17 5.02 8.59
CA ASP A 190 23.29 5.83 8.10
C ASP A 190 22.86 7.23 7.60
N GLY A 191 21.55 7.50 7.61
CA GLY A 191 20.96 8.76 7.18
C GLY A 191 20.60 8.80 5.69
N GLU A 192 20.86 7.73 4.93
CA GLU A 192 20.37 7.63 3.55
C GLU A 192 18.85 7.57 3.51
N SER A 193 18.29 8.06 2.41
CA SER A 193 16.85 8.03 2.17
C SER A 193 16.53 7.92 0.69
N VAL A 194 15.48 7.18 0.37
CA VAL A 194 15.00 7.00 -1.00
C VAL A 194 13.49 7.19 -1.06
N THR A 195 13.02 8.03 -1.97
CA THR A 195 11.60 8.15 -2.29
C THR A 195 11.21 7.09 -3.31
N GLN A 196 10.21 6.28 -2.99
CA GLN A 196 9.62 5.29 -3.90
C GLN A 196 8.23 5.74 -4.31
N ARG A 197 7.96 5.70 -5.62
CA ARG A 197 6.63 5.89 -6.19
C ARG A 197 6.07 4.56 -6.65
N PHE A 198 4.76 4.40 -6.48
CA PHE A 198 4.06 3.17 -6.81
C PHE A 198 3.11 3.35 -7.97
N ASP A 199 2.94 2.29 -8.75
CA ASP A 199 1.77 2.12 -9.60
C ASP A 199 0.54 1.85 -8.71
N THR A 200 -0.44 2.74 -8.80
CA THR A 200 -1.68 2.69 -8.01
C THR A 200 -2.87 2.12 -8.78
N ASP A 201 -2.62 1.46 -9.93
CA ASP A 201 -3.64 0.71 -10.65
C ASP A 201 -4.30 -0.31 -9.69
N PRO A 202 -5.63 -0.31 -9.53
CA PRO A 202 -6.33 -1.27 -8.67
C PRO A 202 -6.12 -2.74 -9.07
N ASP A 203 -5.69 -3.03 -10.30
CA ASP A 203 -5.38 -4.40 -10.73
C ASP A 203 -3.92 -4.79 -10.45
N ASN A 204 -3.04 -3.83 -10.12
CA ASN A 204 -1.64 -4.08 -9.78
C ASN A 204 -1.41 -4.20 -8.27
N ARG A 205 -1.58 -5.42 -7.76
CA ARG A 205 -1.34 -5.82 -6.36
C ARG A 205 -0.02 -6.56 -6.15
N SER A 206 0.94 -6.36 -7.06
CA SER A 206 2.25 -7.01 -6.96
C SER A 206 3.19 -6.26 -6.00
N LEU A 207 4.21 -6.97 -5.50
CA LEU A 207 5.30 -6.33 -4.75
C LEU A 207 6.08 -5.42 -5.68
N GLN A 208 6.14 -4.13 -5.35
CA GLN A 208 6.81 -3.13 -6.16
C GLN A 208 8.13 -2.73 -5.51
N TRP A 209 9.21 -2.85 -6.28
CA TRP A 209 10.57 -2.66 -5.79
C TRP A 209 11.16 -1.32 -6.22
N THR A 210 12.09 -0.80 -5.40
CA THR A 210 13.06 0.22 -5.79
C THR A 210 14.45 -0.17 -5.32
N SER A 211 15.46 0.14 -6.12
CA SER A 211 16.85 0.10 -5.67
C SER A 211 17.12 1.24 -4.69
N VAL A 212 18.03 0.99 -3.75
CA VAL A 212 18.61 1.99 -2.87
C VAL A 212 20.13 1.95 -3.00
N PRO A 213 20.85 3.06 -2.74
CA PRO A 213 22.29 2.96 -2.52
C PRO A 213 22.56 2.01 -1.34
N ASP A 214 23.73 1.37 -1.34
CA ASP A 214 24.08 0.38 -0.33
C ASP A 214 24.09 1.03 1.06
N ALA A 215 23.06 0.73 1.86
CA ALA A 215 22.82 1.36 3.15
C ALA A 215 23.08 0.37 4.30
N GLU A 216 24.00 0.70 5.20
CA GLU A 216 24.32 -0.14 6.35
C GLU A 216 23.37 0.14 7.51
N THR A 217 22.42 -0.76 7.76
CA THR A 217 21.34 -0.48 8.72
C THR A 217 20.97 -1.69 9.59
N ARG A 218 20.33 -1.42 10.73
CA ARG A 218 19.60 -2.41 11.56
C ARG A 218 18.09 -2.20 11.48
N ALA A 219 17.66 -1.03 11.06
CA ALA A 219 16.25 -0.67 10.94
C ALA A 219 15.97 0.09 9.64
N VAL A 220 14.72 0.04 9.20
CA VAL A 220 14.23 0.80 8.05
C VAL A 220 12.96 1.52 8.48
N GLU A 221 12.93 2.85 8.32
CA GLU A 221 11.72 3.66 8.53
C GLU A 221 11.04 3.90 7.17
N ILE A 222 9.74 3.68 7.11
CA ILE A 222 8.87 4.05 6.00
C ILE A 222 8.04 5.24 6.45
N THR A 223 8.05 6.33 5.69
CA THR A 223 7.09 7.43 5.83
C THR A 223 6.18 7.45 4.63
N ILE A 224 4.86 7.41 4.84
CA ILE A 224 3.88 7.56 3.76
C ILE A 224 3.77 9.03 3.40
N GLU A 225 4.03 9.36 2.13
CA GLU A 225 3.96 10.74 1.63
C GLU A 225 2.59 11.02 1.03
N ALA A 226 2.09 10.09 0.22
CA ALA A 226 0.84 10.25 -0.52
C ALA A 226 0.10 8.92 -0.79
N SER A 227 -1.19 9.04 -1.08
CA SER A 227 -2.08 7.93 -1.46
C SER A 227 -3.07 8.36 -2.52
N ALA A 228 -3.47 7.44 -3.40
CA ALA A 228 -4.58 7.61 -4.31
C ALA A 228 -5.92 7.51 -3.56
N GLU A 229 -6.90 8.33 -3.98
CA GLU A 229 -8.26 8.29 -3.44
C GLU A 229 -8.97 6.96 -3.75
N ALA A 230 -9.86 6.54 -2.85
CA ALA A 230 -10.64 5.32 -2.96
C ALA A 230 -11.96 5.43 -2.17
N ALA A 231 -12.80 4.39 -2.24
CA ALA A 231 -14.09 4.38 -1.55
C ALA A 231 -13.94 4.38 -0.02
N ARG A 232 -12.93 3.71 0.52
CA ARG A 232 -12.57 3.73 1.94
C ARG A 232 -11.46 4.73 2.19
N ASN A 233 -11.58 5.46 3.29
CA ASN A 233 -10.58 6.42 3.73
C ASN A 233 -9.56 5.75 4.66
N THR A 234 -8.82 4.77 4.15
CA THR A 234 -7.83 3.98 4.87
C THR A 234 -6.68 3.63 3.93
N VAL A 235 -5.45 3.71 4.42
CA VAL A 235 -4.25 3.19 3.73
C VAL A 235 -3.83 1.87 4.35
N ALA A 236 -3.18 1.01 3.56
CA ALA A 236 -2.70 -0.28 4.02
C ALA A 236 -1.38 -0.67 3.34
N ILE A 237 -0.64 -1.56 3.98
CA ILE A 237 0.54 -2.23 3.41
C ILE A 237 0.39 -3.72 3.70
N SER A 238 0.21 -4.52 2.65
CA SER A 238 0.08 -5.99 2.76
C SER A 238 1.41 -6.71 2.94
N THR A 239 2.49 -6.17 2.38
CA THR A 239 3.79 -6.83 2.47
C THR A 239 4.89 -5.78 2.33
N VAL A 240 5.93 -5.90 3.13
CA VAL A 240 7.21 -5.23 2.97
C VAL A 240 8.31 -6.28 2.85
N GLN A 241 9.23 -6.05 1.93
CA GLN A 241 10.45 -6.84 1.81
C GLN A 241 11.67 -5.93 1.64
N VAL A 242 12.79 -6.41 2.16
CA VAL A 242 14.10 -5.78 2.08
C VAL A 242 15.08 -6.80 1.50
N GLN A 243 15.93 -6.39 0.56
CA GLN A 243 17.00 -7.23 0.03
C GLN A 243 18.36 -6.58 0.26
N GLY A 244 19.37 -7.43 0.43
CA GLY A 244 20.72 -6.98 0.76
C GLY A 244 21.66 -8.13 1.08
N THR A 245 22.77 -7.81 1.74
CA THR A 245 23.78 -8.77 2.19
C THR A 245 24.06 -8.61 3.69
N ARG A 246 24.65 -9.63 4.33
CA ARG A 246 24.98 -9.64 5.77
C ARG A 246 26.46 -9.83 6.00
#